data_AF-A0A2M9P0F3-F1
#
_entry.id   AF-A0A2M9P0F3-F1
#
_cell.length_a   1.000
_cell.length_b   1.000
_cell.length_c   1.000
_cell.angle_alpha   90.00
_cell.angle_beta   90.00
_cell.angle_gamma   90.00
#
_symmetry.space_group_name_H-M   'P 1'
#
loop_
_entity.id
_entity.type
_entity.pdbx_description
1 polymer ?
#
loop_
_entity_poly.entity_id
_entity_poly.type
_entity_poly.pdbx_seq_one_letter_code
_entity_poly.pdbx_strand_id
1 'polypeptide(L)'
;MDKSKQYVAMIGGALGALLLFFQALGWEISWFNAKTIDTFLNFLLAAVPLIFALYGVYKNQYIVTKKAQVQEKVLKKNGLK
;
A
#
# COMPACT_ATOMS: atom_id res chain seq x y z
N MET A 1 -2.88 -6.35 -20.33
CA MET A 1 -2.70 -5.39 -19.23
C MET A 1 -3.74 -5.71 -18.16
N ASP A 2 -3.35 -5.78 -16.90
CA ASP A 2 -4.25 -6.12 -15.78
C ASP A 2 -5.38 -5.07 -15.67
N LYS A 3 -6.64 -5.49 -15.47
CA LYS A 3 -7.80 -4.59 -15.39
C LYS A 3 -7.63 -3.53 -14.30
N SER A 4 -6.97 -3.89 -13.20
CA SER A 4 -6.64 -2.97 -12.10
C SER A 4 -5.81 -1.77 -12.57
N LYS A 5 -4.74 -2.02 -13.34
CA LYS A 5 -3.88 -0.97 -13.91
C LYS A 5 -4.64 -0.08 -14.89
N GLN A 6 -5.57 -0.65 -15.65
CA GLN A 6 -6.41 0.10 -16.58
C GLN A 6 -7.35 1.08 -15.84
N TYR A 7 -7.98 0.64 -14.74
CA TYR A 7 -8.81 1.53 -13.92
C TYR A 7 -8.00 2.65 -13.27
N VAL A 8 -6.81 2.34 -12.75
CA VAL A 8 -5.90 3.36 -12.19
C VAL A 8 -5.51 4.38 -13.25
N ALA A 9 -5.20 3.95 -14.48
CA ALA A 9 -4.88 4.84 -15.58
C ALA A 9 -6.08 5.72 -15.99
N MET A 10 -7.29 5.15 -16.09
CA MET A 10 -8.50 5.91 -16.42
C MET A 10 -8.81 6.97 -15.35
N ILE A 11 -8.81 6.58 -14.08
CA ILE A 11 -9.09 7.50 -12.97
C ILE A 11 -8.01 8.58 -12.89
N GLY A 12 -6.73 8.20 -13.00
CA GLY A 12 -5.63 9.16 -13.00
C GLY A 12 -5.71 10.15 -14.17
N GLY A 13 -6.02 9.67 -15.37
CA GLY A 13 -6.20 10.52 -16.55
C GLY A 13 -7.39 11.49 -16.40
N ALA A 14 -8.52 11.02 -15.89
CA ALA A 14 -9.69 11.87 -15.64
C ALA A 14 -9.42 12.95 -14.58
N LEU A 15 -8.78 12.58 -13.47
CA LEU A 15 -8.39 13.53 -12.42
C LEU A 15 -7.35 14.54 -12.91
N GLY A 16 -6.39 14.11 -13.73
CA GLY A 16 -5.43 15.01 -14.37
C GLY A 16 -6.10 16.02 -15.30
N ALA A 17 -7.07 15.59 -16.11
CA ALA A 17 -7.84 16.48 -16.97
C ALA A 17 -8.68 17.49 -16.17
N LEU A 18 -9.30 17.06 -15.07
CA LEU A 18 -10.05 17.96 -14.17
C LEU A 18 -9.13 19.01 -13.53
N LEU A 19 -7.94 18.62 -13.09
CA LEU A 19 -6.97 19.56 -12.55
C LEU A 19 -6.58 20.64 -13.58
N LEU A 20 -6.28 20.25 -14.81
CA LEU A 20 -5.94 21.18 -15.89
C LEU A 20 -7.11 22.13 -16.20
N PHE A 21 -8.35 21.62 -16.16
CA PHE A 21 -9.55 22.44 -16.31
C PHE A 21 -9.68 23.49 -15.21
N PHE A 22 -9.48 23.12 -13.94
CA PHE A 22 -9.51 24.09 -12.83
C PHE A 22 -8.37 25.11 -12.91
N GLN A 23 -7.17 24.70 -13.33
CA GLN A 23 -6.07 25.63 -13.60
C GLN A 23 -6.42 26.62 -14.71
N ALA A 24 -7.08 26.18 -15.79
CA ALA A 24 -7.55 27.05 -16.87
C ALA A 24 -8.63 28.05 -16.40
N LEU A 25 -9.40 27.72 -15.35
CA LEU A 25 -10.33 28.64 -14.69
C LEU A 25 -9.65 29.63 -13.73
N GLY A 26 -8.31 29.57 -13.59
CA GLY A 26 -7.54 30.43 -12.69
C GLY A 26 -7.46 29.91 -11.25
N TRP A 27 -7.92 28.69 -10.98
CA TRP A 27 -7.68 28.05 -9.67
C TRP A 27 -6.31 27.38 -9.66
N GLU A 28 -5.32 28.14 -9.20
CA GLU A 28 -3.97 27.64 -9.00
C GLU A 28 -3.81 27.05 -7.59
N ILE A 29 -3.56 25.74 -7.56
CA ILE A 29 -3.23 25.03 -6.33
C ILE A 29 -1.71 25.11 -6.13
N SER A 30 -1.24 26.10 -5.38
CA SER A 30 0.21 26.39 -5.19
C SER A 30 1.01 25.20 -4.64
N TRP A 31 0.37 24.33 -3.86
CA TRP A 31 1.00 23.13 -3.32
C TRP A 31 0.98 21.94 -4.29
N PHE A 32 0.15 21.92 -5.33
CA PHE A 32 0.10 20.85 -6.32
C PHE A 32 1.05 21.13 -7.48
N ASN A 33 2.34 20.95 -7.21
CA ASN A 33 3.42 21.16 -8.17
C ASN A 33 4.36 19.95 -8.20
N ALA A 34 5.26 19.91 -9.18
CA ALA A 34 6.19 18.79 -9.37
C ALA A 34 6.99 18.46 -8.09
N LYS A 35 7.50 19.48 -7.40
CA LYS A 35 8.28 19.30 -6.16
C LYS A 35 7.46 18.60 -5.08
N THR A 36 6.22 19.02 -4.84
CA THR A 36 5.36 18.39 -3.83
C THR A 36 4.97 16.98 -4.23
N ILE A 37 4.67 16.74 -5.51
CA ILE A 37 4.34 15.40 -6.03
C ILE A 37 5.53 14.45 -5.83
N ASP A 38 6.72 14.86 -6.23
CA ASP A 38 7.94 14.05 -6.08
C ASP A 38 8.26 13.77 -4.61
N THR A 39 8.11 14.78 -3.75
CA THR A 39 8.31 14.61 -2.31
C THR A 39 7.31 13.60 -1.72
N PHE A 40 6.04 13.67 -2.14
CA PHE A 40 5.01 12.74 -1.71
C PHE A 40 5.26 11.32 -2.23
N LEU A 41 5.68 11.16 -3.49
CA LEU A 41 6.07 9.86 -4.04
C LEU A 41 7.24 9.25 -3.26
N ASN A 42 8.27 10.04 -2.95
CA ASN A 42 9.39 9.59 -2.13
C ASN A 42 8.95 9.17 -0.72
N PHE A 43 8.04 9.92 -0.11
CA PHE A 43 7.44 9.54 1.17
C PHE A 43 6.72 8.19 1.06
N LEU A 44 5.89 7.96 0.04
CA LEU A 44 5.21 6.68 -0.17
C LEU A 44 6.19 5.54 -0.40
N LEU A 45 7.24 5.76 -1.20
CA LEU A 45 8.28 4.77 -1.45
C LEU A 45 9.03 4.36 -0.18
N ALA A 46 9.19 5.26 0.79
CA ALA A 46 9.77 4.94 2.10
C ALA A 46 8.75 4.32 3.07
N ALA A 47 7.51 4.83 3.08
CA ALA A 47 6.47 4.42 4.03
C ALA A 47 5.90 3.03 3.73
N VAL A 48 5.71 2.69 2.46
CA VAL A 48 5.12 1.41 2.05
C VAL A 48 5.96 0.21 2.53
N PRO A 49 7.28 0.14 2.29
CA PRO A 49 8.13 -0.92 2.83
C PRO A 49 8.08 -1.02 4.35
N LEU A 50 8.07 0.13 5.04
CA LEU A 50 7.99 0.17 6.50
C LEU A 50 6.68 -0.45 7.01
N ILE A 51 5.54 -0.12 6.40
CA ILE A 51 4.23 -0.70 6.74
C ILE A 51 4.25 -2.21 6.51
N PHE A 52 4.79 -2.68 5.37
CA PHE A 52 4.90 -4.12 5.10
C PHE A 52 5.80 -4.83 6.11
N ALA A 53 6.92 -4.22 6.51
CA ALA A 53 7.81 -4.78 7.52
C ALA A 53 7.12 -4.89 8.88
N LEU A 54 6.45 -3.83 9.34
CA LEU A 54 5.68 -3.84 10.59
C LEU A 54 4.56 -4.87 10.56
N TYR A 55 3.81 -4.94 9.46
CA TYR A 55 2.78 -5.96 9.26
C TYR A 55 3.36 -7.38 9.27
N GLY A 56 4.53 -7.58 8.64
CA GLY A 56 5.26 -8.84 8.64
C GLY A 56 5.67 -9.27 10.05
N VAL A 57 6.22 -8.35 10.85
CA VAL A 57 6.57 -8.59 12.26
C VAL A 57 5.33 -8.95 13.07
N TYR A 58 4.26 -8.17 12.96
CA TYR A 58 2.99 -8.46 13.65
C TYR A 58 2.44 -9.85 13.29
N LYS A 59 2.43 -10.19 11.99
CA LYS A 59 1.95 -11.48 11.50
C LYS A 59 2.83 -12.63 12.00
N ASN A 60 4.15 -12.48 11.95
CA ASN A 60 5.07 -13.52 12.43
C ASN A 60 4.91 -13.73 13.94
N GLN A 61 4.89 -12.66 14.71
CA GLN A 61 4.79 -12.72 16.16
C GLN A 61 3.47 -13.32 16.64
N TYR A 62 2.34 -12.90 16.06
CA TYR A 62 1.03 -13.25 16.63
C TYR A 62 0.27 -14.32 15.86
N ILE A 63 0.40 -14.35 14.53
CA ILE A 63 -0.40 -15.26 13.69
C ILE A 63 0.38 -16.55 13.42
N VAL A 64 1.65 -16.46 13.03
CA VAL A 64 2.46 -17.63 12.68
C VAL A 64 2.86 -18.40 13.94
N THR A 65 3.42 -17.72 14.96
CA THR A 65 3.86 -18.39 16.20
C THR A 65 2.71 -19.10 16.93
N LYS A 66 1.52 -18.48 17.04
CA LYS A 66 0.35 -19.14 17.66
C LYS A 66 -0.09 -20.37 16.88
N LYS A 67 -0.13 -20.29 15.54
CA LYS A 67 -0.49 -21.44 14.70
C LYS A 67 0.52 -22.58 14.84
N ALA A 68 1.81 -22.27 14.87
CA ALA A 68 2.87 -23.26 15.08
C ALA A 68 2.74 -23.97 16.43
N GLN A 69 2.47 -23.23 17.51
CA GLN A 69 2.24 -23.81 18.84
C GLN A 69 1.02 -24.74 18.89
N VAL A 70 -0.09 -24.35 18.23
CA VAL A 70 -1.28 -25.20 18.14
C VAL A 70 -0.97 -26.47 17.34
N GLN A 71 -0.26 -26.34 16.23
CA GLN A 71 0.13 -27.48 15.38
C GLN A 71 1.05 -28.46 16.12
N GLU A 72 2.02 -27.95 16.88
CA GLU A 72 2.90 -28.79 17.71
C GLU A 72 2.11 -29.57 18.77
N LYS A 73 1.14 -28.93 19.44
CA LYS A 73 0.27 -29.61 20.41
C LYS A 73 -0.56 -30.73 19.76
N VAL A 74 -1.07 -30.51 18.55
CA VAL A 74 -1.84 -31.53 17.80
C VAL A 74 -0.94 -32.69 17.39
N LEU A 75 0.28 -32.42 16.90
CA LEU A 75 1.24 -33.46 16.52
C LEU A 75 1.64 -34.35 17.71
N LYS A 76 1.89 -33.76 18.88
CA LYS A 76 2.17 -34.50 20.12
C LYS A 76 0.98 -35.35 20.57
N LYS A 77 -0.25 -34.83 20.49
CA LYS A 77 -1.47 -35.59 20.81
C LYS A 77 -1.68 -36.81 19.91
N ASN A 78 -1.27 -36.70 18.66
CA ASN A 78 -1.43 -37.77 17.66
C ASN A 78 -0.22 -38.74 17.63
N GLY A 79 0.76 -38.59 18.52
CA GLY A 79 1.96 -39.46 18.57
C GLY A 79 2.87 -39.34 17.35
N LEU A 80 2.76 -38.24 16.58
CA LEU A 80 3.52 -37.99 15.36
C LEU A 80 4.83 -37.22 15.62
N LYS A 81 5.08 -36.84 16.88
CA LYS A 81 6.29 -36.18 17.38
C LYS A 81 6.46 -36.41 18.88
#